data_AF-A0A0B2Q440-F1
#
_entry.id   AF-A0A0B2Q440-F1
#
_cell.length_a   1.000
_cell.length_b   1.000
_cell.length_c   1.000
_cell.angle_alpha   90.00
_cell.angle_beta   90.00
_cell.angle_gamma   90.00
#
_symmetry.space_group_name_H-M   'P 1'
#
loop_
_entity.id
_entity.type
_entity.pdbx_description
1 polymer ?
#
loop_
_entity_poly.entity_id
_entity_poly.type
_entity_poly.pdbx_seq_one_letter_code
_entity_poly.pdbx_strand_id
1 'polypeptide(L)' 'MLAYSSSKGSIHLVDLRQSALCDSHAKLFEEHDGPGSRSFFTKIIACISNIKVGKDGRYILSRDYMT' A
#
# COMPACT_ATOMS: atom_id res chain seq x y z
N MET A 1 9.87 -11.82 0.83
CA MET A 1 9.35 -10.44 0.91
C MET A 1 7.90 -10.51 1.38
N LEU A 2 7.48 -9.57 2.20
CA LEU A 2 6.09 -9.42 2.64
C LEU A 2 5.60 -8.06 2.12
N ALA A 3 4.35 -8.01 1.66
CA ALA A 3 3.68 -6.77 1.32
C ALA A 3 2.44 -6.63 2.20
N TYR A 4 2.20 -5.44 2.74
CA TYR A 4 0.97 -5.11 3.46
C TYR A 4 0.50 -3.71 3.09
N SER A 5 -0.82 -3.49 3.20
CA SER A 5 -1.44 -2.20 2.94
C SER A 5 -1.84 -1.47 4.22
N SER A 6 -2.02 -0.16 4.12
CA SER A 6 -2.53 0.71 5.17
C SER A 6 -3.87 1.31 4.77
N SER A 7 -4.71 1.62 5.75
CA SER A 7 -5.94 2.39 5.55
C SER A 7 -5.72 3.83 5.06
N LYS A 8 -4.46 4.27 4.97
CA LYS A 8 -4.05 5.56 4.41
C LYS A 8 -3.73 5.52 2.91
N GLY A 9 -3.90 4.39 2.23
CA GLY A 9 -3.61 4.29 0.80
C GLY A 9 -2.14 4.05 0.46
N SER A 10 -1.38 3.47 1.40
CA SER A 10 0.01 3.08 1.15
C SER A 10 0.20 1.58 1.20
N ILE A 11 1.18 1.09 0.44
CA ILE A 11 1.63 -0.30 0.42
C ILE A 11 3.10 -0.32 0.81
N HIS A 12 3.42 -1.15 1.80
CA HIS A 12 4.76 -1.32 2.34
C HIS A 12 5.28 -2.67 1.89
N LEU A 13 6.42 -2.68 1.23
CA LEU A 13 7.14 -3.88 0.83
C LEU A 13 8.35 -4.05 1.74
N VAL A 14 8.41 -5.15 2.50
CA VAL A 14 9.47 -5.44 3.47
C VAL A 14 10.24 -6.71 3.07
N ASP A 15 11.55 -6.72 3.30
CA ASP A 15 12.39 -7.92 3.16
C ASP A 15 12.66 -8.55 4.53
N LEU A 16 11.91 -9.62 4.84
CA LEU A 16 12.04 -10.37 6.09
C LEU A 16 13.41 -11.02 6.28
N ARG A 17 14.26 -11.10 5.23
CA ARG A 17 15.64 -11.57 5.36
C ARG A 17 16.57 -10.53 5.96
N GLN A 18 16.23 -9.24 5.84
CA GLN A 18 17.00 -8.14 6.43
C GLN A 18 16.59 -7.89 7.88
N SER A 19 15.28 -7.90 8.16
CA SER A 19 14.73 -7.73 9.50
C SER A 19 13.39 -8.45 9.61
N ALA A 20 13.21 -9.26 10.65
CA ALA A 20 11.95 -9.92 10.94
C ALA A 20 10.92 -8.99 11.61
N LEU A 21 11.37 -7.85 12.16
CA LEU A 21 10.52 -6.92 12.91
C LEU A 21 9.65 -6.04 12.01
N CYS A 22 9.92 -6.00 10.70
CA CYS A 22 9.21 -5.14 9.74
C CYS A 22 9.23 -3.65 10.12
N ASP A 23 10.28 -3.23 10.82
CA ASP A 23 10.54 -1.87 11.28
C ASP A 23 11.04 -0.95 10.16
N SER A 24 11.63 -1.55 9.12
CA SER A 24 12.04 -0.88 7.89
C SER A 24 11.36 -1.48 6.68
N HIS A 25 11.04 -0.62 5.70
CA HIS A 25 10.50 -1.05 4.41
C HIS A 25 11.57 -0.93 3.32
N ALA A 26 11.63 -1.95 2.47
CA ALA A 26 12.48 -1.94 1.29
C ALA A 26 11.93 -0.97 0.23
N LYS A 27 10.60 -0.85 0.14
CA LYS A 27 9.93 0.08 -0.77
C LYS A 27 8.57 0.52 -0.23
N LEU A 28 8.28 1.80 -0.40
CA LEU A 28 6.98 2.41 -0.10
C LEU A 28 6.31 2.77 -1.43
N PHE A 29 5.04 2.40 -1.57
CA PHE A 29 4.18 2.84 -2.66
C PHE A 29 3.04 3.67 -2.06
N GLU A 30 2.95 4.92 -2.48
CA GLU A 30 1.93 5.86 -2.04
C GLU A 30 1.53 6.76 -3.21
N GLU A 31 0.24 7.06 -3.29
CA GLU A 31 -0.27 7.99 -4.28
C GLU A 31 -0.28 9.39 -3.66
N HIS A 32 0.39 10.34 -4.31
CA HIS A 32 0.41 11.72 -3.86
C HIS A 32 -0.84 12.45 -4.32
N ASP A 33 -1.75 12.67 -3.39
CA ASP A 33 -2.89 13.56 -3.55
C ASP A 33 -2.43 15.01 -3.79
N GLY A 34 -2.94 15.60 -4.87
CA GLY A 34 -2.74 17.03 -5.17
C GLY A 34 -3.31 17.94 -4.06
N PRO A 35 -2.84 19.20 -3.97
CA PRO A 35 -3.37 20.17 -3.03
C PRO A 35 -4.81 20.55 -3.42
N GLY A 36 -5.79 19.77 -2.95
CA GLY A 36 -7.22 20.02 -3.22
C GLY A 36 -8.13 18.81 -3.08
N SER A 37 -7.59 17.58 -3.12
CA SER A 37 -8.39 16.34 -3.09
C SER A 37 -8.72 15.82 -1.69
N ARG A 38 -8.28 16.48 -0.60
CA ARG A 38 -8.43 15.94 0.77
C ARG A 38 -9.81 16.23 1.38
N SER A 39 -10.75 15.30 1.19
CA SER A 39 -12.02 15.25 1.91
C SER A 39 -12.10 14.05 2.86
N PHE A 40 -13.12 13.99 3.73
CA PHE A 40 -13.41 12.81 4.55
C PHE A 40 -13.60 11.56 3.69
N PHE A 41 -14.36 11.68 2.60
CA PHE A 41 -14.62 10.56 1.69
C PHE A 41 -13.37 10.17 0.90
N THR A 42 -12.48 11.11 0.57
CA THR A 42 -11.21 10.78 -0.08
C THR A 42 -10.38 9.85 0.78
N LYS A 43 -10.36 10.04 2.11
CA LYS A 43 -9.66 9.11 3.01
C LYS A 43 -10.28 7.71 3.06
N ILE A 44 -11.61 7.63 2.95
CA ILE A 44 -12.31 6.33 2.89
C ILE A 44 -11.99 5.63 1.58
N ILE A 45 -12.04 6.36 0.46
CA ILE A 45 -11.72 5.80 -0.86
C ILE A 45 -10.24 5.39 -0.90
N ALA A 46 -9.31 6.22 -0.43
CA ALA A 46 -7.88 5.90 -0.39
C ALA A 46 -7.54 4.68 0.48
N CYS A 47 -8.44 4.19 1.34
CA CYS A 47 -8.21 2.97 2.11
C CYS A 47 -8.08 1.76 1.16
N ILE A 48 -7.02 0.97 1.31
CA ILE A 48 -6.80 -0.23 0.49
C ILE A 48 -7.46 -1.43 1.16
N SER A 49 -8.45 -2.02 0.49
CA SER A 49 -9.19 -3.19 0.98
C SER A 49 -8.43 -4.50 0.77
N ASN A 50 -7.66 -4.61 -0.32
CA ASN A 50 -6.92 -5.82 -0.65
C ASN A 50 -5.69 -5.52 -1.52
N ILE A 51 -4.68 -6.37 -1.39
CA ILE A 51 -3.49 -6.38 -2.26
C ILE A 51 -3.20 -7.79 -2.76
N LYS A 52 -2.73 -7.91 -4.00
CA LYS A 52 -2.22 -9.16 -4.56
C LYS A 52 -0.90 -8.92 -5.28
N VAL A 53 0.07 -9.77 -4.98
CA VAL A 53 1.34 -9.81 -5.72
C VAL A 53 1.13 -10.69 -6.96
N GLY A 54 1.54 -10.19 -8.12
CA GLY A 54 1.51 -10.95 -9.37
C GLY A 54 2.37 -12.22 -9.27
N LYS A 55 2.06 -13.22 -10.09
CA LYS A 55 2.74 -14.54 -10.07
C LYS A 55 4.27 -14.42 -10.21
N ASP A 56 4.72 -13.50 -11.06
CA ASP A 56 6.15 -13.28 -11.32
C ASP A 56 6.80 -12.29 -10.34
N GLY A 57 6.07 -11.83 -9.31
CA GLY A 57 6.56 -10.91 -8.28
C GLY A 57 6.85 -9.48 -8.75
N ARG A 58 6.71 -9.18 -10.04
CA ARG A 58 7.05 -7.87 -10.64
C ARG A 58 6.04 -6.76 -10.31
N TYR A 59 4.77 -7.12 -10.18
CA TYR A 59 3.67 -6.16 -10.02
C TYR A 59 2.87 -6.45 -8.75
N ILE A 60 2.32 -5.40 -8.17
CA ILE A 60 1.35 -5.46 -7.07
C ILE A 60 0.06 -4.82 -7.59
N LEU A 61 -1.06 -5.53 -7.45
CA LEU A 61 -2.39 -4.95 -7.66
C LEU A 61 -2.96 -4.59 -6.29
N SER A 62 -3.43 -3.36 -6.16
CA SER A 62 -4.22 -2.91 -5.02
C SER A 62 -5.64 -2.59 -5.46
N ARG A 63 -6.57 -2.80 -4.55
CA ARG A 63 -7.95 -2.37 -4.68
C ARG A 63 -8.28 -1.43 -3.54
N ASP A 64 -8.86 -0.28 -3.89
CA ASP A 64 -9.35 0.68 -2.92
C ASP A 64 -10.63 0.15 -2.22
N TYR A 65 -11.19 0.89 -1.26
CA TYR A 65 -12.30 0.38 -0.46
C TYR A 65 -13.65 0.43 -1.17
N MET A 66 -13.82 1.32 -2.15
CA MET A 66 -15.11 1.61 -2.78
C MET A 66 -15.22 1.17 -4.25
N THR A 67 -14.19 0.53 -4.82
CA THR A 67 -14.09 0.13 -6.24
C THR A 67 -13.74 -1.36 -6.42
#